data_AF-A0A6M0BYX5-F1
#
_entry.id   AF-A0A6M0BYX5-F1
#
_cell.length_a   1.000
_cell.length_b   1.000
_cell.length_c   1.000
_cell.angle_alpha   90.00
_cell.angle_beta   90.00
_cell.angle_gamma   90.00
#
_symmetry.space_group_name_H-M   'P 1'
#
loop_
_entity.id
_entity.type
_entity.pdbx_description
1 polymer ?
#
loop_
_entity_poly.entity_id
_entity_poly.type
_entity_poly.pdbx_seq_one_letter_code
_entity_poly.pdbx_strand_id
1 'polypeptide(L)' 'MKKTKDILLSLLPLACCLLPAAANAQIVPDRTLPNNTILAPNGQIINIEGGTRSGGNLFHSFQEFNLS' A
#
# COMPACT_ATOMS: atom_id res chain seq x y z
N MET A 1 -42.00 -11.45 15.90
CA MET A 1 -41.25 -10.28 15.35
C MET A 1 -39.99 -9.89 16.13
N LYS A 2 -39.82 -10.21 17.43
CA LYS A 2 -38.55 -9.97 18.15
C LYS A 2 -37.43 -10.93 17.72
N LYS A 3 -37.70 -12.24 17.77
CA LYS A 3 -36.73 -13.32 17.47
C LYS A 3 -36.00 -13.20 16.12
N THR A 4 -36.68 -12.71 15.08
CA THR A 4 -36.08 -12.48 13.75
C THR A 4 -35.16 -11.26 13.71
N LYS A 5 -35.47 -10.19 14.46
CA LYS A 5 -34.60 -9.01 14.60
C LYS A 5 -33.37 -9.33 15.44
N ASP A 6 -33.53 -10.19 16.45
CA ASP A 6 -32.43 -10.64 17.33
C ASP A 6 -31.41 -11.49 16.55
N ILE A 7 -31.88 -12.37 15.65
CA ILE A 7 -31.02 -13.14 14.75
C ILE A 7 -30.29 -12.22 13.76
N LEU A 8 -30.99 -11.27 13.17
CA LEU A 8 -30.39 -10.31 12.23
C LEU A 8 -29.29 -9.46 12.90
N LEU A 9 -29.50 -9.06 14.16
CA LEU A 9 -28.52 -8.28 14.92
C LEU A 9 -27.28 -9.11 15.31
N SER A 10 -27.44 -10.41 15.57
CA SER A 10 -26.32 -11.32 15.87
C SER A 10 -25.41 -11.63 14.68
N LEU A 11 -25.89 -11.46 13.44
CA LEU A 11 -25.12 -11.71 12.21
C LEU A 11 -24.26 -10.51 11.78
N LEU A 12 -24.51 -9.33 12.32
CA LEU A 12 -23.79 -8.09 11.99
C LEU A 12 -22.26 -8.15 12.21
N PRO A 13 -21.73 -8.65 13.35
CA PRO A 13 -20.27 -8.75 13.54
C PRO A 13 -19.65 -9.77 12.58
N LEU A 14 -20.34 -10.88 12.28
CA LEU A 14 -19.87 -11.87 11.31
C LEU A 14 -19.83 -11.28 9.89
N ALA A 15 -20.82 -10.48 9.51
CA ALA A 15 -20.85 -9.77 8.24
C ALA A 15 -19.73 -8.72 8.12
N CYS A 16 -19.40 -8.03 9.22
CA CYS A 16 -18.31 -7.04 9.25
C CYS A 16 -16.93 -7.70 9.07
N CYS A 17 -16.72 -8.87 9.69
CA CYS A 17 -15.49 -9.65 9.54
C CYS A 17 -15.29 -10.26 8.15
N LEU A 18 -16.34 -10.32 7.32
CA LEU A 18 -16.28 -10.83 5.94
C LEU A 18 -15.92 -9.74 4.92
N LEU A 19 -15.82 -8.48 5.34
CA LEU A 19 -15.36 -7.40 4.47
C LEU A 19 -13.82 -7.42 4.42
N PRO A 20 -13.19 -7.53 3.23
CA PRO A 20 -11.75 -7.45 3.13
C PRO A 20 -11.28 -6.05 3.57
N ALA A 21 -10.29 -6.02 4.46
CA ALA A 21 -9.62 -4.77 4.80
C ALA A 21 -8.87 -4.26 3.56
N ALA A 22 -9.10 -3.01 3.17
CA ALA A 22 -8.34 -2.40 2.09
C ALA A 22 -6.89 -2.16 2.55
N ALA A 23 -5.92 -2.78 1.88
CA ALA A 23 -4.52 -2.46 2.07
C ALA A 23 -4.22 -1.12 1.39
N ASN A 24 -3.71 -0.14 2.13
CA ASN A 24 -3.24 1.11 1.55
C ASN A 24 -1.84 0.86 0.99
N ALA A 25 -1.68 0.76 -0.34
CA ALA A 25 -0.37 0.77 -0.98
C ALA A 25 0.30 2.14 -0.83
N GLN A 26 1.55 2.18 -0.39
CA GLN A 26 2.34 3.38 -0.26
C GLN A 26 3.79 3.12 -0.70
N ILE A 27 4.37 4.09 -1.42
CA ILE A 27 5.77 4.04 -1.79
C ILE A 27 6.37 5.39 -1.40
N VAL A 28 7.27 5.38 -0.41
CA VAL A 28 7.96 6.57 0.09
C VAL A 28 9.44 6.43 -0.22
N PRO A 29 9.99 7.24 -1.15
CA PRO A 29 11.42 7.24 -1.41
C PRO A 29 12.23 7.59 -0.16
N ASP A 30 13.34 6.90 0.01
CA ASP A 30 14.40 7.37 0.89
C ASP A 30 15.07 8.60 0.25
N ARG A 31 15.29 9.63 1.06
CA ARG A 31 15.85 10.92 0.62
C ARG A 31 17.27 11.19 1.14
N THR A 32 17.92 10.17 1.70
CA THR A 32 19.24 10.28 2.32
C THR A 32 20.41 9.98 1.37
N LEU A 33 20.14 9.46 0.16
CA LEU A 33 21.18 9.12 -0.80
C LEU A 33 21.52 10.30 -1.74
N PRO A 34 22.72 10.32 -2.36
CA PRO A 34 23.13 11.43 -3.25
C PRO A 34 22.22 11.64 -4.46
N ASN A 35 21.65 10.57 -5.02
CA ASN A 35 20.62 10.65 -6.05
C ASN A 35 19.41 9.81 -5.63
N ASN A 36 18.35 10.50 -5.22
CA ASN A 36 17.17 9.87 -4.64
C ASN A 36 16.35 9.14 -5.70
N THR A 37 15.57 8.16 -5.25
CA THR A 37 14.51 7.57 -6.07
C THR A 37 13.45 8.61 -6.38
N ILE A 38 13.00 8.66 -7.64
CA ILE A 38 11.93 9.52 -8.11
C ILE A 38 10.75 8.64 -8.48
N LEU A 39 9.55 9.00 -8.01
CA LEU A 39 8.31 8.34 -8.40
C LEU A 39 7.58 9.21 -9.42
N ALA A 40 7.26 8.64 -10.57
CA ALA A 40 6.47 9.27 -11.63
C ALA A 40 5.20 8.44 -11.88
N PRO A 41 4.09 8.73 -11.17
CA PRO A 41 2.82 8.05 -11.39
C PRO A 41 2.30 8.27 -12.82
N ASN A 42 1.87 7.18 -13.47
CA ASN A 42 1.25 7.15 -14.79
C ASN A 42 0.02 6.23 -14.75
N GLY A 43 -1.11 6.79 -14.30
CA GLY A 43 -2.33 6.02 -14.07
C GLY A 43 -2.14 4.99 -12.95
N GLN A 44 -2.35 3.70 -13.28
CA GLN A 44 -2.17 2.58 -12.34
C GLN A 44 -0.72 2.09 -12.24
N ILE A 45 0.19 2.66 -13.05
CA ILE A 45 1.61 2.32 -13.05
C ILE A 45 2.37 3.43 -12.31
N ILE A 46 3.36 3.05 -11.51
CA ILE A 46 4.31 3.99 -10.92
C ILE A 46 5.66 3.75 -11.57
N ASN A 47 6.12 4.69 -12.39
CA ASN A 47 7.48 4.63 -12.92
C ASN A 47 8.45 5.00 -11.81
N ILE A 48 9.45 4.14 -11.58
CA ILE A 48 10.53 4.37 -10.62
C ILE A 48 11.76 4.82 -11.40
N GLU A 49 12.16 6.06 -11.17
CA GLU A 49 13.24 6.74 -11.88
C GLU A 49 14.31 7.24 -10.90
N GLY A 50 15.38 7.84 -11.42
CA GLY A 50 16.52 8.32 -10.62
C GLY A 50 17.34 7.16 -10.03
N GLY A 51 17.74 7.31 -8.77
CA GLY A 51 18.49 6.29 -8.02
C GLY A 51 19.99 6.55 -7.94
N THR A 52 20.60 6.00 -6.91
CA THR A 52 22.03 6.20 -6.60
C THR A 52 22.85 5.07 -7.20
N ARG A 53 23.90 5.43 -7.94
CA ARG A 53 24.87 4.45 -8.46
C ARG A 53 25.99 4.20 -7.46
N SER A 54 26.35 2.93 -7.31
CA SER A 54 27.56 2.51 -6.60
C SER A 54 28.25 1.41 -7.40
N GLY A 55 29.45 1.70 -7.90
CA GLY A 55 30.14 0.88 -8.89
C GLY A 55 29.29 0.70 -10.16
N GLY A 56 29.15 -0.55 -10.61
CA GLY A 56 28.35 -0.91 -11.78
C GLY A 56 26.83 -0.98 -11.53
N ASN A 57 26.37 -0.80 -10.29
CA ASN A 57 24.98 -1.01 -9.91
C ASN A 57 24.21 0.31 -9.77
N LEU A 58 22.90 0.25 -10.01
CA LEU A 58 21.95 1.32 -9.73
C LEU A 58 21.01 0.87 -8.61
N PHE A 59 20.90 1.67 -7.56
CA PHE A 59 20.07 1.38 -6.40
C PHE A 59 18.93 2.40 -6.28
N HIS A 60 17.73 1.88 -6.03
CA HIS A 60 16.58 2.67 -5.58
C HIS A 60 16.36 2.36 -4.11
N SER A 61 16.32 3.40 -3.27
CA SER A 61 16.08 3.29 -1.83
C SER A 61 14.72 3.85 -1.47
N PHE A 62 14.06 3.21 -0.50
CA PHE A 62 12.71 3.52 -0.03
C PHE A 62 12.68 3.47 1.49
N GLN A 63 12.02 4.46 2.11
CA GLN A 63 11.66 4.40 3.52
C GLN A 63 10.51 3.41 3.75
N GLU A 64 9.52 3.43 2.85
CA GLU A 64 8.40 2.51 2.85
C GLU A 64 8.15 2.03 1.41
N PHE A 65 7.94 0.73 1.26
CA PHE A 65 7.56 0.14 -0.01
C PHE A 65 6.53 -0.94 0.25
N ASN A 66 5.28 -0.71 -0.15
CA ASN A 66 4.24 -1.73 -0.07
C ASN A 66 3.30 -1.68 -1.27
N LEU A 67 2.80 -2.86 -1.63
CA LEU A 67 1.83 -3.07 -2.70
C LEU A 67 0.52 -3.58 -2.07
N SER A 68 -0.62 -3.16 -2.64
CA SER A 68 -1.97 -3.54 -2.21
C SER A 68 -2.46 -4.79 -2.91
#